data_AF-A0A8I0T4E9-F1
#
_entry.id   AF-A0A8I0T4E9-F1
#
_cell.length_a   1.000
_cell.length_b   1.000
_cell.length_c   1.000
_cell.angle_alpha   90.00
_cell.angle_beta   90.00
_cell.angle_gamma   90.00
#
_symmetry.space_group_name_H-M   'P 1'
#
loop_
_entity.id
_entity.type
_entity.pdbx_description
1 polymer ?
#
loop_
_entity_poly.entity_id
_entity_poly.type
_entity_poly.pdbx_seq_one_letter_code
_entity_poly.pdbx_strand_id
1 'polypeptide(L)'
;MSIALLLFALAFCGISVYCLCKANYCACRHAGECDNPVSQFWLGSIVAALLSLLLSCSALHSEKGTLLWILMMASCMTGALLSARWQNLKRRCKNAFSPAAHSKP
;
A
#
# COMPACT_ATOMS: atom_id res chain seq x y z
N MET A 1 -24.88 -11.85 6.07
CA MET A 1 -23.55 -11.70 5.45
C MET A 1 -23.61 -10.57 4.44
N SER A 2 -23.11 -9.39 4.80
CA SER A 2 -23.29 -8.18 4.00
C SER A 2 -22.10 -7.97 3.06
N ILE A 3 -22.17 -8.56 1.86
CA ILE A 3 -21.09 -8.51 0.84
C ILE A 3 -20.64 -7.07 0.57
N ALA A 4 -21.57 -6.11 0.56
CA ALA A 4 -21.26 -4.69 0.41
C ALA A 4 -20.25 -4.18 1.46
N LEU A 5 -20.40 -4.57 2.74
CA LEU A 5 -19.47 -4.17 3.80
C LEU A 5 -18.06 -4.70 3.55
N LEU A 6 -17.93 -5.91 2.98
CA LEU A 6 -16.64 -6.50 2.63
C LEU A 6 -15.97 -5.78 1.47
N LEU A 7 -16.74 -5.34 0.46
CA LEU A 7 -16.20 -4.54 -0.63
C LEU A 7 -15.68 -3.19 -0.14
N PHE A 8 -16.42 -2.53 0.77
CA PHE A 8 -15.92 -1.31 1.42
C PHE A 8 -14.69 -1.59 2.28
N ALA A 9 -14.68 -2.66 3.07
CA ALA A 9 -13.52 -3.05 3.87
C ALA A 9 -12.28 -3.27 2.99
N LEU A 10 -12.44 -3.92 1.84
CA LEU A 10 -11.36 -4.14 0.87
C LEU A 10 -10.85 -2.82 0.28
N ALA A 11 -11.74 -1.87 -0.04
CA ALA A 11 -11.34 -0.55 -0.52
C ALA A 11 -10.51 0.21 0.53
N PHE A 12 -10.96 0.23 1.79
CA PHE A 12 -10.22 0.85 2.89
C PHE A 12 -8.88 0.15 3.17
N CYS A 13 -8.81 -1.16 2.99
CA CYS A 13 -7.58 -1.94 3.09
C CYS A 13 -6.56 -1.50 2.02
N GLY A 14 -7.01 -1.35 0.77
CA GLY A 14 -6.19 -0.81 -0.32
C GLY A 14 -5.70 0.61 -0.06
N ILE A 15 -6.57 1.50 0.43
CA ILE A 15 -6.21 2.88 0.81
C ILE A 15 -5.17 2.87 1.94
N SER A 16 -5.35 2.01 2.95
CA SER A 16 -4.41 1.89 4.06
C SER A 16 -3.01 1.51 3.60
N VAL A 17 -2.91 0.49 2.72
CA VAL A 17 -1.62 0.05 2.15
C VAL A 17 -1.02 1.13 1.26
N TYR A 18 -1.82 1.82 0.44
CA TYR A 18 -1.34 2.94 -0.37
C TYR A 18 -0.72 4.05 0.48
N CYS A 19 -1.42 4.49 1.53
CA CYS A 19 -0.93 5.51 2.47
C CYS A 19 0.34 5.04 3.18
N LEU A 20 0.43 3.76 3.56
CA LEU A 20 1.62 3.18 4.18
C LEU A 20 2.82 3.18 3.23
N CYS A 21 2.63 2.76 1.98
CA CYS A 21 3.67 2.81 0.96
C CYS A 21 4.14 4.24 0.70
N LYS A 22 3.21 5.20 0.65
CA LYS A 22 3.52 6.62 0.45
C LYS A 22 4.28 7.21 1.63
N ALA A 23 3.85 6.91 2.86
CA ALA A 23 4.57 7.25 4.08
C ALA A 23 6.01 6.73 4.05
N ASN A 24 6.21 5.45 3.70
CA ASN A 24 7.55 4.86 3.61
C ASN A 24 8.41 5.51 2.52
N TYR A 25 7.81 5.86 1.38
CA TYR A 25 8.50 6.59 0.32
C TYR A 25 8.93 8.00 0.78
N CYS A 26 8.04 8.74 1.46
CA CYS A 26 8.34 10.05 2.03
C CYS A 26 9.42 9.95 3.11
N ALA A 27 9.38 8.92 3.96
CA ALA A 27 10.41 8.67 4.96
C ALA A 27 11.78 8.40 4.32
N CYS A 28 11.84 7.68 3.20
CA CYS A 28 13.11 7.38 2.51
C CYS A 28 13.65 8.55 1.67
N ARG A 29 12.80 9.35 1.01
CA ARG A 29 13.26 10.43 0.11
C ARG A 29 13.35 11.82 0.75
N HIS A 30 12.58 12.07 1.80
CA HIS A 30 12.44 13.38 2.43
C HIS A 30 12.88 13.31 3.91
N ALA A 31 13.82 12.41 4.21
CA ALA A 31 14.37 12.26 5.55
C ALA A 31 15.11 13.54 5.98
N GLY A 32 14.62 14.19 7.04
CA GLY A 32 15.22 15.41 7.59
C GLY A 32 14.58 16.72 7.13
N GLU A 33 13.57 16.69 6.25
CA GLU A 33 12.77 17.89 5.96
C GLU A 33 11.82 18.20 7.13
N CYS A 34 11.80 19.47 7.56
CA CYS A 34 10.99 19.93 8.70
C CYS A 34 9.48 19.78 8.46
N ASP A 35 9.03 19.79 7.20
CA ASP A 35 7.62 19.72 6.81
C ASP A 35 7.31 18.43 6.03
N ASN A 36 7.75 17.29 6.57
CA ASN A 36 7.54 15.99 5.93
C ASN A 36 6.17 15.39 6.33
N PRO A 37 5.23 15.19 5.38
CA PRO A 37 3.88 14.69 5.68
C PRO A 37 3.82 13.20 6.02
N VAL A 38 4.94 12.57 6.40
CA VAL A 38 5.02 11.15 6.80
C VAL A 38 4.00 10.83 7.89
N SER A 39 3.88 11.69 8.90
CA SER A 39 2.95 11.49 10.01
C SER A 39 1.49 11.47 9.57
N GLN A 40 1.11 12.34 8.62
CA GLN A 40 -0.25 12.40 8.07
C GLN A 40 -0.58 11.15 7.26
N PHE A 41 0.34 10.68 6.42
CA PHE A 41 0.14 9.43 5.67
C PHE A 41 0.12 8.20 6.58
N TRP A 42 0.95 8.17 7.61
CA TRP A 42 0.92 7.13 8.65
C TRP A 42 -0.43 7.09 9.37
N LEU A 43 -0.90 8.25 9.85
CA LEU A 43 -2.17 8.35 10.54
C LEU A 43 -3.34 7.93 9.63
N GLY A 44 -3.33 8.40 8.37
CA GLY A 44 -4.33 8.01 7.38
C GLY A 44 -4.34 6.50 7.10
N SER A 45 -3.16 5.87 7.09
CA SER A 45 -3.05 4.41 6.96
C SER A 45 -3.68 3.68 8.14
N ILE A 46 -3.39 4.12 9.37
CA ILE A 46 -3.95 3.53 10.61
C ILE A 46 -5.47 3.67 10.64
N VAL A 47 -5.99 4.87 10.38
CA VAL A 47 -7.44 5.14 10.41
C VAL A 47 -8.17 4.29 9.37
N ALA A 48 -7.65 4.21 8.14
CA ALA A 48 -8.24 3.37 7.10
C ALA A 48 -8.19 1.87 7.45
N ALA A 49 -7.10 1.40 8.06
CA ALA A 49 -6.97 0.03 8.54
C ALA A 49 -8.01 -0.31 9.62
N LEU A 50 -8.21 0.59 10.60
CA LEU A 50 -9.20 0.42 11.66
C LEU A 50 -10.63 0.41 11.10
N LEU A 51 -10.96 1.28 10.16
CA LEU A 51 -12.27 1.28 9.49
C LEU A 51 -12.50 -0.03 8.73
N SER A 52 -11.49 -0.53 8.02
CA SER A 52 -11.56 -1.83 7.34
C SER A 52 -11.79 -2.98 8.32
N LEU A 53 -11.13 -2.96 9.48
CA LEU A 53 -11.30 -3.97 10.53
C LEU A 53 -12.72 -3.93 11.12
N LEU A 54 -13.22 -2.75 11.45
CA LEU A 54 -14.58 -2.57 11.97
C LEU A 54 -15.62 -3.12 10.99
N LEU A 55 -15.52 -2.75 9.71
CA LEU A 55 -16.42 -3.24 8.65
C LEU A 55 -16.35 -4.77 8.50
N SER A 56 -15.15 -5.35 8.58
CA SER A 56 -14.94 -6.81 8.49
C SER A 56 -15.55 -7.54 9.69
N CYS A 57 -15.36 -7.02 10.91
CA CYS A 57 -15.96 -7.56 12.13
C CYS A 57 -17.49 -7.42 12.15
N SER A 58 -18.03 -6.30 11.67
CA SER A 58 -19.49 -6.12 11.52
C SER A 58 -20.10 -7.10 10.50
N ALA A 59 -19.35 -7.49 9.46
CA ALA A 59 -19.83 -8.38 8.42
C ALA A 59 -19.80 -9.87 8.81
N LEU A 60 -18.76 -10.30 9.55
CA LEU A 60 -18.45 -11.72 9.80
C LEU A 60 -18.32 -12.12 11.27
N HIS A 61 -18.63 -11.23 12.23
CA HIS A 61 -18.34 -11.39 13.66
C HIS A 61 -16.82 -11.31 13.97
N SER A 62 -16.46 -11.04 15.23
CA SER A 62 -15.11 -10.58 15.62
C SER A 62 -13.96 -11.47 15.12
N GLU A 63 -14.03 -12.78 15.38
CA GLU A 63 -12.94 -13.71 15.04
C GLU A 63 -12.74 -13.86 13.53
N LYS A 64 -13.82 -14.17 12.79
CA LYS A 64 -13.76 -14.40 11.35
C LYS A 64 -13.49 -13.10 10.59
N GLY A 65 -14.03 -11.98 11.06
CA GLY A 65 -13.79 -10.66 10.51
C GLY A 65 -12.32 -10.24 10.65
N THR A 66 -11.71 -10.48 11.81
CA THR A 66 -10.28 -10.17 12.03
C THR A 66 -9.37 -11.02 11.15
N LEU A 67 -9.64 -12.33 11.04
CA LEU A 67 -8.87 -13.23 10.15
C LEU A 67 -8.97 -12.79 8.68
N LEU A 68 -10.17 -12.44 8.22
CA LEU A 68 -10.37 -11.94 6.86
C LEU A 68 -9.65 -10.60 6.65
N TRP A 69 -9.70 -9.69 7.63
CA TRP A 69 -8.99 -8.42 7.56
C TRP A 69 -7.47 -8.60 7.45
N ILE A 70 -6.88 -9.49 8.24
CA ILE A 70 -5.43 -9.82 8.15
C ILE A 70 -5.11 -10.34 6.75
N LEU A 71 -5.92 -11.27 6.21
CA LEU A 71 -5.72 -11.83 4.88
C LEU A 71 -5.80 -10.75 3.78
N MET A 72 -6.77 -9.84 3.89
CA MET A 72 -6.90 -8.71 2.96
C MET A 72 -5.69 -7.77 3.05
N MET A 73 -5.27 -7.36 4.26
CA MET A 73 -4.10 -6.49 4.44
C MET A 73 -2.82 -7.13 3.88
N ALA A 74 -2.60 -8.42 4.18
CA ALA A 74 -1.44 -9.16 3.69
C ALA A 74 -1.44 -9.29 2.16
N SER A 75 -2.59 -9.57 1.54
CA SER A 75 -2.71 -9.69 0.09
C SER A 75 -2.53 -8.33 -0.62
N CYS A 76 -3.14 -7.25 -0.10
CA CYS A 76 -2.93 -5.89 -0.62
C CYS A 76 -1.46 -5.47 -0.52
N MET A 77 -0.80 -5.74 0.62
CA MET A 77 0.61 -5.45 0.82
C MET A 77 1.50 -6.26 -0.14
N THR A 78 1.22 -7.55 -0.29
CA THR A 78 1.92 -8.43 -1.24
C THR A 78 1.76 -7.91 -2.67
N GLY A 79 0.54 -7.51 -3.06
CA GLY A 79 0.28 -6.89 -4.37
C GLY A 79 1.05 -5.60 -4.60
N ALA A 80 1.13 -4.72 -3.59
CA ALA A 80 1.93 -3.50 -3.67
C ALA A 80 3.42 -3.80 -3.84
N LEU A 81 3.96 -4.77 -3.10
CA LEU A 81 5.36 -5.20 -3.22
C LEU A 81 5.66 -5.82 -4.58
N LEU A 82 4.79 -6.71 -5.08
CA LEU A 82 4.94 -7.31 -6.41
C LEU A 82 4.88 -6.25 -7.50
N SER A 83 3.95 -5.29 -7.42
CA SER A 83 3.84 -4.19 -8.36
C SER A 83 5.12 -3.33 -8.37
N ALA A 84 5.65 -3.00 -7.19
CA ALA A 84 6.91 -2.29 -7.08
C ALA A 84 8.09 -3.07 -7.70
N ARG A 85 8.20 -4.38 -7.42
CA ARG A 85 9.23 -5.24 -8.03
C ARG A 85 9.09 -5.31 -9.55
N TRP A 86 7.87 -5.48 -10.04
CA TRP A 86 7.56 -5.53 -11.47
C TRP A 86 7.93 -4.23 -12.19
N GLN A 87 7.58 -3.07 -11.61
CA GLN A 87 7.95 -1.77 -12.16
C GLN A 87 9.48 -1.57 -12.20
N ASN A 88 10.19 -1.98 -11.15
CA ASN A 88 11.65 -1.94 -11.14
C ASN A 88 12.26 -2.83 -12.23
N LEU A 89 11.74 -4.05 -12.41
CA LEU A 89 12.18 -4.95 -13.48
C LEU A 89 11.92 -4.33 -14.86
N LYS A 90 10.71 -3.78 -15.10
CA LYS A 90 10.35 -3.10 -16.34
C LYS A 90 11.28 -1.92 -16.64
N ARG A 91 11.64 -1.12 -15.64
CA ARG A 91 12.61 -0.02 -15.78
C ARG A 91 14.01 -0.54 -16.13
N ARG A 92 14.49 -1.59 -15.47
CA ARG A 92 15.81 -2.21 -15.78
C ARG A 92 15.85 -2.76 -17.21
N CYS A 93 14.82 -3.46 -17.67
CA CYS A 93 14.75 -3.96 -19.05
C CYS A 93 14.71 -2.82 -20.07
N LYS A 94 13.97 -1.74 -19.80
CA LYS A 94 13.96 -0.56 -20.69
C LYS A 94 15.34 0.10 -20.77
N ASN A 95 16.04 0.23 -19.65
CA ASN A 95 17.39 0.80 -19.61
C ASN A 95 18.43 -0.11 -20.27
N ALA A 96 18.25 -1.44 -20.22
CA ALA A 96 19.12 -2.39 -20.91
C ALA A 96 18.93 -2.37 -22.45
N PHE A 97 17.75 -1.98 -22.94
CA PHE A 97 17.42 -1.97 -24.38
C PHE A 97 17.52 -0.58 -25.03
N SER A 98 17.70 0.50 -24.25
CA SER A 98 18.08 1.82 -24.75
C SER A 98 19.53 2.12 -24.37
N PRO A 99 20.52 1.74 -25.21
CA PRO A 99 21.86 2.27 -25.10
C PRO A 99 21.84 3.71 -25.63
N ALA A 100 21.32 4.65 -24.85
CA ALA A 100 21.48 6.06 -25.17
C ALA A 100 22.92 6.46 -24.82
N ALA A 101 23.79 6.38 -25.84
CA ALA A 101 24.92 7.25 -26.07
C ALA A 101 25.83 7.55 -24.87
N HIS A 102 26.60 6.54 -24.43
CA HIS A 102 27.92 6.80 -23.85
C HIS A 102 28.93 7.00 -25.01
N SER A 103 28.74 8.06 -25.79
CA SER A 103 29.78 8.67 -26.63
C SER A 103 29.50 10.16 -26.62
N LYS A 104 30.26 10.95 -25.90
CA LYS A 104 31.52 11.57 -26.35
C LYS A 104 31.97 12.56 -25.26
N PRO A 105 33.16 13.17 -25.39
CA PRO A 105 34.48 12.62 -25.63
C PRO A 105 35.34 12.63 -24.35
#